data_AF-A0A813I7K2-F1
#
_entry.id   AF-A0A813I7K2-F1
#
_cell.length_a   1.000
_cell.length_b   1.000
_cell.length_c   1.000
_cell.angle_alpha   90.00
_cell.angle_beta   90.00
_cell.angle_gamma   90.00
#
_symmetry.space_group_name_H-M   'P 1'
#
loop_
_entity.id
_entity.type
_entity.pdbx_description
1 polymer ?
#
loop_
_entity_poly.entity_id
_entity_poly.type
_entity_poly.pdbx_seq_one_letter_code
_entity_poly.pdbx_strand_id
1 'polypeptide(L)'
;MFVVVLVLVVIVVIIIIVVPRSAILQAKIEGGKWVFYQSREQQINAVLKSAFRDGYSWNDLWWRVGQDWSALDASDQGSFVNQFVGSRSEFVSAMNNDKWRLIAEERQHKAARAAKDAAEQQSWMESVCDYTSAEGISRSGAQPSCYGSVDAAAEALRAFLNSQPRGDSCSPPRHKVLDKCVCAAGEDWTGRDCVPARRAGFMTFYMYRAQDGACYDTSNVGMADLSGIMTYTHSMLHSVPQPPGKPAPPPSEDAPPPPQYAEYQACDSANLKPLSITRITRWLVTMKITHHAIFSGKKFSDYVAFDSGRCTVPGCSERWESSSYQVGCQGMQMPGYEYTPESCTGAAQGHWYSLPGACPDEVLGCKSHECIHHMPGGDCNGHGSSDSNCFYTTHYAGEISLKQMEHFATAPEVRGPFKPGSFWDRAGDLNFGKWRMRAVTEAQKASKVCVYFDPQKTDELGTIFSLARIGRATADQLPANEYADFDSPIREYIRFEIVDFNCKALSKTVPGRHRESSVFMYAGALSTGANQEVLVIPEEILAAGCPNTKLVPDWSTEQVLPWACRPEKGIRVKRVYCEQANLEVVPRTICRRMLKELGAFDGQGLQMLVGGELEFVLAKPEGPSDSETW
;
A
#
# COMPACT_ATOMS: atom_id res chain seq x y z
N MET A 1 -43.67 -1.33 78.01
CA MET A 1 -43.37 -2.10 76.77
C MET A 1 -44.58 -2.32 75.88
N PHE A 2 -45.70 -2.83 76.39
CA PHE A 2 -46.87 -3.14 75.54
C PHE A 2 -47.42 -1.95 74.75
N VAL A 3 -47.47 -0.76 75.37
CA VAL A 3 -47.92 0.48 74.69
C VAL A 3 -46.95 0.93 73.59
N VAL A 4 -45.64 0.74 73.77
CA VAL A 4 -44.63 1.12 72.76
C VAL A 4 -44.70 0.21 71.54
N VAL A 5 -44.92 -1.09 71.76
CA VAL A 5 -45.14 -2.06 70.68
C VAL A 5 -46.43 -1.75 69.93
N LEU A 6 -47.51 -1.38 70.63
CA LEU A 6 -48.77 -1.03 69.99
C LEU A 6 -48.63 0.24 69.12
N VAL A 7 -47.90 1.26 69.60
CA VAL A 7 -47.65 2.49 68.84
C VAL A 7 -46.80 2.22 67.59
N LEU A 8 -45.77 1.38 67.68
CA LEU A 8 -44.95 1.02 66.53
C LEU A 8 -45.72 0.22 65.48
N VAL A 9 -46.59 -0.71 65.91
CA VAL A 9 -47.45 -1.47 64.98
C VAL A 9 -48.44 -0.54 64.27
N VAL A 10 -49.04 0.42 64.99
CA VAL A 10 -49.95 1.40 64.38
C VAL A 10 -49.22 2.30 63.38
N ILE A 11 -47.99 2.74 63.68
CA ILE A 11 -47.19 3.56 62.75
C ILE A 11 -46.84 2.78 61.48
N VAL A 12 -46.44 1.51 61.59
CA VAL A 12 -46.11 0.66 60.43
C VAL A 12 -47.34 0.41 59.58
N VAL A 13 -48.51 0.17 60.20
CA VAL A 13 -49.77 -0.03 59.47
C VAL A 13 -50.22 1.25 58.77
N ILE A 14 -50.06 2.43 59.39
CA ILE A 14 -50.37 3.72 58.76
C ILE A 14 -49.43 3.98 57.58
N ILE A 15 -48.13 3.67 57.68
CA ILE A 15 -47.17 3.82 56.57
C ILE A 15 -47.54 2.90 55.39
N ILE A 16 -47.98 1.66 55.66
CA ILE A 16 -48.38 0.72 54.61
C ILE A 16 -49.69 1.12 53.92
N ILE A 17 -50.61 1.78 54.64
CA ILE A 17 -51.92 2.16 54.11
C ILE A 17 -51.89 3.53 53.41
N VAL A 18 -51.12 4.49 53.93
CA VAL A 18 -51.15 5.88 53.45
C VAL A 18 -50.15 6.14 52.33
N VAL A 19 -49.11 5.31 52.17
CA VAL A 19 -48.16 5.45 51.06
C VAL A 19 -48.68 4.68 49.85
N PRO A 20 -49.10 5.34 48.75
CA PRO A 20 -49.51 4.63 47.55
C PRO A 20 -48.34 3.78 47.02
N ARG A 21 -48.61 2.55 46.56
CA ARG A 21 -47.59 1.59 46.07
C ARG A 21 -46.65 2.16 44.99
N SER A 22 -46.98 3.27 44.36
CA SER A 22 -46.14 4.00 43.41
C SER A 22 -44.99 4.80 44.03
N ALA A 23 -44.91 4.96 45.36
CA ALA A 23 -43.93 5.81 46.04
C ALA A 23 -42.90 5.02 46.89
N ILE A 24 -42.60 3.77 46.53
CA ILE A 24 -41.46 3.04 47.14
C ILE A 24 -40.18 3.44 46.40
N LEU A 25 -39.43 4.37 46.99
CA LEU A 25 -38.07 4.73 46.56
C LEU A 25 -37.15 3.51 46.70
N GLN A 26 -36.71 2.94 45.57
CA GLN A 26 -35.67 1.90 45.57
C GLN A 26 -34.29 2.56 45.66
N ALA A 27 -33.60 2.30 46.77
CA ALA A 27 -32.24 2.75 47.01
C ALA A 27 -31.25 1.69 46.53
N LYS A 28 -30.17 2.09 45.85
CA LYS A 28 -29.08 1.19 45.43
C LYS A 28 -27.75 1.74 45.93
N ILE A 29 -26.84 0.85 46.34
CA ILE A 29 -25.49 1.22 46.77
C ILE A 29 -24.56 1.16 45.56
N GLU A 30 -23.93 2.28 45.23
CA GLU A 30 -22.88 2.37 44.20
C GLU A 30 -21.63 3.00 44.84
N GLY A 31 -20.49 2.31 44.75
CA GLY A 31 -19.22 2.78 45.33
C GLY A 31 -19.24 3.01 46.85
N GLY A 32 -20.10 2.30 47.59
CA GLY A 32 -20.23 2.44 49.05
C GLY A 32 -21.13 3.58 49.52
N LYS A 33 -21.90 4.24 48.63
CA LYS A 33 -22.90 5.26 49.00
C LYS A 33 -24.29 4.90 48.49
N TRP A 34 -25.31 5.23 49.28
CA TRP A 34 -26.72 5.09 48.89
C TRP A 34 -27.10 6.18 47.90
N VAL A 35 -27.55 5.79 46.71
CA VAL A 35 -28.09 6.68 45.68
C VAL A 35 -29.58 6.40 45.55
N PHE A 36 -30.39 7.45 45.66
CA PHE A 36 -31.84 7.40 45.52
C PHE A 36 -32.23 8.03 44.19
N TYR A 37 -33.05 7.33 43.41
CA TYR A 37 -33.53 7.81 42.12
C TYR A 37 -34.96 8.31 42.26
N GLN A 38 -35.23 9.53 41.80
CA GLN A 38 -36.55 10.17 41.99
C GLN A 38 -37.59 9.70 40.97
N SER A 39 -37.17 9.06 39.87
CA SER A 39 -38.08 8.47 38.88
C SER A 39 -37.48 7.25 38.19
N ARG A 40 -38.35 6.39 37.64
CA ARG A 40 -37.95 5.21 36.85
C ARG A 40 -37.14 5.59 35.59
N GLU A 41 -37.40 6.78 35.05
CA GLU A 41 -36.68 7.34 33.91
C GLU A 41 -35.23 7.71 34.26
N GLN A 42 -34.98 8.22 35.48
CA GLN A 42 -33.61 8.49 35.95
C GLN A 42 -32.80 7.20 36.13
N GLN A 43 -33.43 6.11 36.58
CA GLN A 43 -32.77 4.80 36.64
C GLN A 43 -32.39 4.26 35.27
N ILE A 44 -33.32 4.31 34.30
CA ILE A 44 -33.05 3.83 32.93
C ILE A 44 -31.92 4.65 32.29
N ASN A 45 -31.93 5.97 32.47
CA ASN A 45 -30.87 6.84 31.97
C ASN A 45 -29.51 6.60 32.64
N ALA A 46 -29.48 6.26 33.94
CA ALA A 46 -28.23 5.93 34.63
C ALA A 46 -27.63 4.60 34.15
N VAL A 47 -28.48 3.58 33.94
CA VAL A 47 -28.07 2.27 33.42
C VAL A 47 -27.53 2.39 31.99
N LEU A 48 -28.22 3.14 31.12
CA LEU A 48 -27.77 3.36 29.74
C LEU A 48 -26.45 4.14 29.71
N LYS A 49 -26.29 5.18 30.53
CA LYS A 49 -25.03 5.96 30.62
C LYS A 49 -23.86 5.12 31.15
N SER A 50 -24.09 4.18 32.07
CA SER A 50 -23.06 3.23 32.50
C SER A 50 -22.68 2.28 31.37
N ALA A 51 -23.67 1.66 30.72
CA ALA A 51 -23.44 0.70 29.64
C ALA A 51 -22.67 1.30 28.44
N PHE A 52 -22.95 2.56 28.08
CA PHE A 52 -22.18 3.23 27.03
C PHE A 52 -20.76 3.60 27.46
N ARG A 53 -20.55 3.93 28.74
CA ARG A 53 -19.20 4.16 29.29
C ARG A 53 -18.35 2.89 29.25
N ASP A 54 -18.99 1.75 29.44
CA ASP A 54 -18.36 0.43 29.44
C ASP A 54 -18.24 -0.20 28.03
N GLY A 55 -18.57 0.56 26.96
CA GLY A 55 -18.30 0.19 25.57
C GLY A 55 -19.32 -0.73 24.91
N TYR A 56 -20.52 -0.91 25.49
CA TYR A 56 -21.55 -1.74 24.88
C TYR A 56 -22.17 -1.10 23.63
N SER A 57 -22.37 -1.89 22.57
CA SER A 57 -23.05 -1.45 21.36
C SER A 57 -24.57 -1.47 21.53
N TRP A 58 -25.29 -0.72 20.68
CA TRP A 58 -26.76 -0.72 20.69
C TRP A 58 -27.37 -2.12 20.48
N ASN A 59 -26.70 -2.99 19.72
CA ASN A 59 -27.16 -4.37 19.49
C ASN A 59 -26.99 -5.25 20.73
N ASP A 60 -25.95 -5.04 21.53
CA ASP A 60 -25.74 -5.77 22.79
C ASP A 60 -26.80 -5.42 23.84
N LEU A 61 -27.19 -4.14 23.88
CA LEU A 61 -28.27 -3.63 24.72
C LEU A 61 -29.63 -4.17 24.28
N TRP A 62 -29.89 -4.22 22.98
CA TRP A 62 -31.15 -4.74 22.43
C TRP A 62 -31.33 -6.23 22.70
N TRP A 63 -30.25 -7.01 22.59
CA TRP A 63 -30.27 -8.45 22.88
C TRP A 63 -30.54 -8.74 24.36
N ARG A 64 -29.98 -7.94 25.29
CA ARG A 64 -30.22 -8.10 26.73
C ARG A 64 -31.62 -7.67 27.14
N VAL A 65 -32.13 -6.56 26.62
CA VAL A 65 -33.52 -6.12 26.87
C VAL A 65 -34.53 -7.12 26.29
N GLY A 66 -34.19 -7.78 25.18
CA GLY A 66 -35.01 -8.84 24.57
C GLY A 66 -35.15 -10.11 25.40
N GLN A 67 -34.17 -10.46 26.25
CA GLN A 67 -34.29 -11.64 27.12
C GLN A 67 -35.27 -11.41 28.29
N ASP A 68 -35.27 -10.22 28.87
CA ASP A 68 -36.20 -9.85 29.96
C ASP A 68 -37.64 -9.58 29.46
N TRP A 69 -37.81 -9.33 28.15
CA TRP A 69 -39.11 -9.09 27.50
C TRP A 69 -40.08 -10.29 27.62
N SER A 70 -39.54 -11.50 27.62
CA SER A 70 -40.32 -12.74 27.69
C SER A 70 -41.02 -12.98 29.04
N ALA A 71 -40.66 -12.21 30.08
CA ALA A 71 -41.14 -12.36 31.44
C ALA A 71 -42.27 -11.38 31.83
N LEU A 72 -42.75 -10.53 30.91
CA LEU A 72 -43.79 -9.54 31.18
C LEU A 72 -45.14 -9.93 30.57
N ASP A 73 -46.22 -9.71 31.33
CA ASP A 73 -47.60 -9.93 30.87
C ASP A 73 -47.99 -8.98 29.73
N ALA A 74 -48.87 -9.45 28.85
CA ALA A 74 -49.20 -8.79 27.58
C ALA A 74 -49.77 -7.37 27.72
N SER A 75 -50.39 -7.02 28.86
CA SER A 75 -50.91 -5.68 29.12
C SER A 75 -49.81 -4.63 29.36
N ASP A 76 -48.67 -5.05 29.93
CA ASP A 76 -47.56 -4.14 30.24
C ASP A 76 -46.67 -3.87 29.01
N GLN A 77 -46.65 -4.80 28.05
CA GLN A 77 -45.92 -4.65 26.79
C GLN A 77 -46.50 -3.51 25.92
N GLY A 78 -47.84 -3.32 25.93
CA GLY A 78 -48.51 -2.28 25.12
C GLY A 78 -48.31 -0.85 25.65
N SER A 79 -48.27 -0.67 26.98
CA SER A 79 -48.01 0.63 27.62
C SER A 79 -46.56 1.09 27.41
N PHE A 80 -45.61 0.15 27.47
CA PHE A 80 -44.19 0.43 27.28
C PHE A 80 -43.87 0.91 25.87
N VAL A 81 -44.44 0.30 24.83
CA VAL A 81 -44.20 0.69 23.43
C VAL A 81 -44.68 2.12 23.16
N ASN A 82 -45.84 2.52 23.68
CA ASN A 82 -46.39 3.86 23.45
C ASN A 82 -45.64 4.98 24.19
N GLN A 83 -45.14 4.72 25.41
CA GLN A 83 -44.28 5.69 26.11
C GLN A 83 -42.88 5.79 25.48
N PHE A 84 -42.31 4.67 25.03
CA PHE A 84 -40.95 4.61 24.51
C PHE A 84 -40.81 5.17 23.08
N VAL A 85 -41.86 5.05 22.26
CA VAL A 85 -41.89 5.66 20.91
C VAL A 85 -42.03 7.18 20.98
N GLY A 86 -42.81 7.71 21.94
CA GLY A 86 -42.93 9.15 22.19
C GLY A 86 -41.62 9.78 22.68
N SER A 87 -40.91 9.12 23.61
CA SER A 87 -39.61 9.62 24.10
C SER A 87 -38.49 9.51 23.06
N ARG A 88 -38.60 8.60 22.08
CA ARG A 88 -37.59 8.41 21.03
C ARG A 88 -37.52 9.60 20.06
N SER A 89 -38.65 10.22 19.68
CA SER A 89 -38.62 11.37 18.76
C SER A 89 -38.04 12.63 19.41
N GLU A 90 -38.31 12.83 20.70
CA GLU A 90 -37.76 13.95 21.47
C GLU A 90 -36.26 13.73 21.76
N PHE A 91 -35.87 12.50 22.13
CA PHE A 91 -34.48 12.14 22.37
C PHE A 91 -33.61 12.20 21.09
N VAL A 92 -34.14 11.78 19.94
CA VAL A 92 -33.43 11.88 18.65
C VAL A 92 -33.27 13.35 18.21
N SER A 93 -34.25 14.21 18.49
CA SER A 93 -34.13 15.65 18.23
C SER A 93 -33.09 16.32 19.14
N ALA A 94 -33.06 15.97 20.43
CA ALA A 94 -32.06 16.47 21.37
C ALA A 94 -30.63 16.01 21.01
N MET A 95 -30.45 14.73 20.65
CA MET A 95 -29.15 14.20 20.22
C MET A 95 -28.66 14.79 18.90
N ASN A 96 -29.54 15.09 17.94
CA ASN A 96 -29.12 15.71 16.70
C ASN A 96 -28.57 17.12 16.93
N ASN A 97 -29.17 17.91 17.81
CA ASN A 97 -28.67 19.24 18.15
C ASN A 97 -27.31 19.19 18.87
N ASP A 98 -27.14 18.29 19.84
CA ASP A 98 -25.84 18.12 20.53
C ASP A 98 -24.77 17.53 19.61
N LYS A 99 -25.13 16.63 18.68
CA LYS A 99 -24.21 16.07 17.69
C LYS A 99 -23.70 17.15 16.73
N TRP A 100 -24.55 18.08 16.30
CA TRP A 100 -24.11 19.19 15.45
C TRP A 100 -23.19 20.17 16.20
N ARG A 101 -23.43 20.40 17.50
CA ARG A 101 -22.51 21.19 18.35
C ARG A 101 -21.15 20.52 18.48
N LEU A 102 -21.11 19.23 18.79
CA LEU A 102 -19.87 18.47 18.94
C LEU A 102 -19.07 18.38 17.63
N ILE A 103 -19.73 18.23 16.48
CA ILE A 103 -19.08 18.27 15.16
C ILE A 103 -18.49 19.67 14.87
N ALA A 104 -19.18 20.74 15.26
CA ALA A 104 -18.67 22.11 15.10
C ALA A 104 -17.44 22.38 15.99
N GLU A 105 -17.48 21.93 17.25
CA GLU A 105 -16.35 22.02 18.18
C GLU A 105 -15.15 21.18 17.72
N GLU A 106 -15.39 19.96 17.21
CA GLU A 106 -14.32 19.12 16.66
C GLU A 106 -13.69 19.74 15.40
N ARG A 107 -14.51 20.35 14.53
CA ARG A 107 -14.01 21.09 13.34
C ARG A 107 -13.17 22.30 13.75
N GLN A 108 -13.61 23.07 14.74
CA GLN A 108 -12.81 24.19 15.27
C GLN A 108 -11.50 23.71 15.89
N HIS A 109 -11.51 22.60 16.63
CA HIS A 109 -10.29 22.04 17.22
C HIS A 109 -9.33 21.50 16.14
N LYS A 110 -9.83 20.86 15.08
CA LYS A 110 -9.01 20.40 13.94
C LYS A 110 -8.42 21.57 13.16
N ALA A 111 -9.22 22.62 12.91
CA ALA A 111 -8.74 23.84 12.27
C ALA A 111 -7.65 24.54 13.09
N ALA A 112 -7.82 24.61 14.41
CA ALA A 112 -6.82 25.18 15.33
C ALA A 112 -5.51 24.37 15.36
N ARG A 113 -5.58 23.02 15.31
CA ARG A 113 -4.38 22.18 15.19
C ARG A 113 -3.68 22.37 13.84
N ALA A 114 -4.43 22.35 12.74
CA ALA A 114 -3.86 22.57 11.41
C ALA A 114 -3.19 23.95 11.28
N ALA A 115 -3.78 24.99 11.87
CA ALA A 115 -3.17 26.32 11.92
C ALA A 115 -1.88 26.35 12.77
N LYS A 116 -1.86 25.61 13.88
CA LYS A 116 -0.66 25.48 14.72
C LYS A 116 0.45 24.72 14.01
N ASP A 117 0.13 23.60 13.37
CA ASP A 117 1.09 22.80 12.60
C ASP A 117 1.64 23.59 11.41
N ALA A 118 0.81 24.37 10.72
CA ALA A 118 1.24 25.28 9.66
C ALA A 118 2.16 26.40 10.20
N ALA A 119 1.88 26.96 11.38
CA ALA A 119 2.74 27.97 12.01
C ALA A 119 4.07 27.38 12.50
N GLU A 120 4.08 26.15 13.06
CA GLU A 120 5.30 25.44 13.43
C GLU A 120 6.14 25.07 12.20
N GLN A 121 5.51 24.67 11.09
CA GLN A 121 6.18 24.40 9.83
C GLN A 121 6.75 25.67 9.19
N GLN A 122 6.03 26.79 9.26
CA GLN A 122 6.51 28.09 8.78
C GLN A 122 7.67 28.61 9.63
N SER A 123 7.58 28.51 10.97
CA SER A 123 8.67 28.86 11.88
C SER A 123 9.90 27.96 11.68
N TRP A 124 9.70 26.68 11.40
CA TRP A 124 10.79 25.77 11.04
C TRP A 124 11.45 26.19 9.72
N MET A 125 10.68 26.50 8.67
CA MET A 125 11.19 26.99 7.39
C MET A 125 11.96 28.31 7.54
N GLU A 126 11.47 29.23 8.37
CA GLU A 126 12.14 30.50 8.65
C GLU A 126 13.46 30.28 9.43
N SER A 127 13.52 29.32 10.36
CA SER A 127 14.77 28.98 11.08
C SER A 127 15.82 28.30 10.19
N VAL A 128 15.39 27.55 9.16
CA VAL A 128 16.28 26.93 8.17
C VAL A 128 16.87 28.00 7.23
N CYS A 129 16.15 29.10 7.00
CA CYS A 129 16.65 30.23 6.22
C CYS A 129 17.66 31.08 7.00
N ASP A 130 17.50 31.29 8.31
CA ASP A 130 18.41 32.14 9.09
C ASP A 130 19.82 31.54 9.29
N TYR A 131 19.97 30.22 9.18
CA TYR A 131 21.28 29.56 9.27
C TYR A 131 22.19 29.81 8.04
N THR A 132 21.67 30.45 6.99
CA THR A 132 22.42 30.71 5.74
C THR A 132 23.02 32.12 5.62
N SER A 133 22.90 32.95 6.66
CA SER A 133 23.35 34.36 6.61
C SER A 133 24.75 34.61 7.22
N ALA A 134 25.44 33.60 7.74
CA ALA A 134 26.71 33.79 8.45
C ALA A 134 27.99 33.64 7.60
N GLU A 135 27.94 33.19 6.35
CA GLU A 135 29.13 33.15 5.49
C GLU A 135 28.84 33.72 4.10
N GLY A 136 29.48 34.85 3.81
CA GLY A 136 29.30 35.63 2.59
C GLY A 136 29.86 34.94 1.35
N ILE A 137 29.10 34.04 0.75
CA ILE A 137 29.29 33.58 -0.64
C ILE A 137 28.03 33.91 -1.45
N SER A 138 28.18 34.89 -2.34
CA SER A 138 27.16 35.40 -3.25
C SER A 138 26.89 34.43 -4.41
N ARG A 139 25.65 33.91 -4.49
CA ARG A 139 24.83 33.48 -5.68
C ARG A 139 25.51 32.50 -6.66
N SER A 140 24.89 31.44 -7.18
CA SER A 140 23.49 31.15 -7.50
C SER A 140 23.34 29.63 -7.72
N GLY A 141 22.37 29.00 -7.08
CA GLY A 141 22.02 27.62 -7.36
C GLY A 141 21.07 27.12 -6.30
N ALA A 142 19.80 26.94 -6.67
CA ALA A 142 18.96 26.02 -5.91
C ALA A 142 19.74 24.71 -5.79
N GLN A 143 19.89 24.16 -4.58
CA GLN A 143 20.48 22.84 -4.43
C GLN A 143 19.76 21.89 -5.40
N PRO A 144 20.47 21.26 -6.34
CA PRO A 144 19.84 20.31 -7.24
C PRO A 144 19.22 19.22 -6.38
N SER A 145 17.94 18.88 -6.62
CA SER A 145 17.31 17.74 -5.97
C SER A 145 18.26 16.56 -6.14
N CYS A 146 18.75 15.96 -5.05
CA CYS A 146 19.85 15.00 -5.05
C CYS A 146 19.48 13.63 -5.66
N TYR A 147 18.50 13.61 -6.56
CA TYR A 147 17.83 12.45 -7.08
C TYR A 147 17.77 12.55 -8.60
N GLY A 148 18.24 11.51 -9.27
CA GLY A 148 17.93 11.31 -10.69
C GLY A 148 16.41 11.30 -10.88
N SER A 149 15.93 11.83 -12.01
CA SER A 149 14.49 11.80 -12.30
C SER A 149 14.01 10.35 -12.46
N VAL A 150 12.82 10.04 -11.93
CA VAL A 150 12.08 8.81 -12.25
C VAL A 150 11.95 8.64 -13.77
N ASP A 151 11.90 9.74 -14.52
CA ASP A 151 11.87 9.75 -15.98
C ASP A 151 13.14 9.18 -16.59
N ALA A 152 14.32 9.46 -16.01
CA ALA A 152 15.59 8.93 -16.49
C ALA A 152 15.69 7.41 -16.31
N ALA A 153 15.18 6.87 -15.19
CA ALA A 153 15.09 5.43 -14.96
C ALA A 153 14.08 4.77 -15.92
N ALA A 154 12.95 5.43 -16.18
CA ALA A 154 11.95 4.96 -17.14
C ALA A 154 12.50 4.96 -18.58
N GLU A 155 13.26 5.99 -18.97
CA GLU A 155 13.91 6.09 -20.27
C GLU A 155 14.97 5.01 -20.47
N ALA A 156 15.79 4.74 -19.45
CA ALA A 156 16.77 3.64 -19.47
C ALA A 156 16.10 2.28 -19.70
N LEU A 157 14.98 2.01 -19.01
CA LEU A 157 14.21 0.77 -19.22
C LEU A 157 13.61 0.69 -20.63
N ARG A 158 13.07 1.78 -21.17
CA ARG A 158 12.55 1.82 -22.54
C ARG A 158 13.66 1.57 -23.57
N ALA A 159 14.82 2.18 -23.39
CA ALA A 159 15.98 1.97 -24.26
C ALA A 159 16.38 0.48 -24.29
N PHE A 160 16.44 -0.16 -23.12
CA PHE A 160 16.70 -1.59 -22.99
C PHE A 160 15.63 -2.44 -23.71
N LEU A 161 14.34 -2.17 -23.50
CA LEU A 161 13.27 -2.96 -24.12
C LEU A 161 13.18 -2.75 -25.64
N ASN A 162 13.50 -1.55 -26.11
CA ASN A 162 13.57 -1.24 -27.54
C ASN A 162 14.70 -2.01 -28.25
N SER A 163 15.78 -2.36 -27.55
CA SER A 163 16.84 -3.19 -28.11
C SER A 163 16.49 -4.67 -28.21
N GLN A 164 15.35 -5.11 -27.63
CA GLN A 164 14.94 -6.51 -27.63
C GLN A 164 14.10 -6.86 -28.88
N PRO A 165 14.31 -8.05 -29.49
CA PRO A 165 13.61 -8.45 -30.71
C PRO A 165 12.11 -8.60 -30.47
N ARG A 166 11.29 -8.02 -31.37
CA ARG A 166 9.85 -8.24 -31.42
C ARG A 166 9.59 -9.71 -31.79
N GLY A 167 8.92 -10.44 -30.91
CA GLY A 167 8.46 -11.80 -31.19
C GLY A 167 6.97 -11.88 -30.89
N ASP A 168 6.21 -12.46 -31.81
CA ASP A 168 4.74 -12.51 -31.72
C ASP A 168 4.24 -13.51 -30.66
N SER A 169 5.12 -14.35 -30.10
CA SER A 169 4.82 -15.19 -28.93
C SER A 169 5.97 -15.24 -27.91
N CYS A 170 5.69 -14.83 -26.67
CA CYS A 170 6.59 -15.09 -25.54
C CYS A 170 6.32 -16.51 -25.03
N SER A 171 6.97 -17.49 -25.64
CA SER A 171 6.99 -18.86 -25.12
C SER A 171 8.17 -18.99 -24.13
N PRO A 172 8.02 -19.75 -23.03
CA PRO A 172 9.17 -20.08 -22.18
C PRO A 172 10.37 -20.58 -23.01
N PRO A 173 11.59 -20.18 -22.66
CA PRO A 173 11.99 -19.53 -21.39
C PRO A 173 11.99 -17.99 -21.38
N ARG A 174 11.48 -17.30 -22.42
CA ARG A 174 11.38 -15.83 -22.38
C ARG A 174 10.25 -15.37 -21.46
N HIS A 175 10.49 -14.32 -20.70
CA HIS A 175 9.51 -13.61 -19.89
C HIS A 175 8.95 -12.42 -20.65
N LYS A 176 7.64 -12.18 -20.55
CA LYS A 176 7.03 -10.99 -21.12
C LYS A 176 7.23 -9.81 -20.17
N VAL A 177 7.88 -8.74 -20.63
CA VAL A 177 8.06 -7.47 -19.93
C VAL A 177 7.56 -6.37 -20.86
N LEU A 178 6.51 -5.68 -20.45
CA LEU A 178 5.67 -4.86 -21.32
C LEU A 178 5.16 -5.63 -22.57
N ASP A 179 5.35 -5.09 -23.76
CA ASP A 179 5.06 -5.69 -25.07
C ASP A 179 6.24 -6.49 -25.66
N LYS A 180 7.32 -6.68 -24.89
CA LYS A 180 8.54 -7.37 -25.34
C LYS A 180 8.71 -8.70 -24.60
N CYS A 181 9.31 -9.67 -25.29
CA CYS A 181 9.79 -10.89 -24.65
C CYS A 181 11.28 -10.71 -24.32
N VAL A 182 11.68 -10.92 -23.08
CA VAL A 182 13.08 -10.81 -22.64
C VAL A 182 13.51 -12.10 -21.97
N CYS A 183 14.79 -12.45 -22.05
CA CYS A 183 15.32 -13.54 -21.26
C CYS A 183 15.50 -13.11 -19.79
N ALA A 184 15.70 -14.06 -18.88
CA ALA A 184 16.03 -13.71 -17.50
C ALA A 184 17.34 -12.91 -17.47
N ALA A 185 17.54 -12.11 -16.42
CA ALA A 185 18.71 -11.23 -16.37
C ALA A 185 20.02 -12.05 -16.39
N GLY A 186 20.91 -11.72 -17.35
CA GLY A 186 22.14 -12.46 -17.63
C GLY A 186 22.02 -13.56 -18.68
N GLU A 187 20.90 -13.64 -19.42
CA GLU A 187 20.69 -14.56 -20.54
C GLU A 187 20.49 -13.81 -21.86
N ASP A 188 21.02 -14.35 -22.96
CA ASP A 188 20.84 -13.86 -24.31
C ASP A 188 19.80 -14.70 -25.06
N TRP A 189 18.98 -14.03 -25.88
CA TRP A 189 18.08 -14.73 -26.79
C TRP A 189 18.82 -15.20 -28.04
N THR A 190 18.91 -16.51 -28.24
CA THR A 190 19.58 -17.12 -29.40
C THR A 190 18.72 -17.19 -30.66
N GLY A 191 17.49 -16.67 -30.62
CA GLY A 191 16.48 -16.92 -31.65
C GLY A 191 15.61 -18.15 -31.37
N ARG A 192 16.06 -19.07 -30.51
CA ARG A 192 15.35 -20.31 -30.17
C ARG A 192 15.19 -20.53 -28.67
N ASP A 193 16.21 -20.17 -27.90
CA ASP A 193 16.26 -20.41 -26.46
C ASP A 193 16.93 -19.24 -25.72
N CYS A 194 16.61 -19.07 -24.43
CA CYS A 194 17.37 -18.19 -23.55
C CYS A 194 18.56 -18.99 -23.02
N VAL A 195 19.75 -18.56 -23.40
CA VAL A 195 20.99 -19.20 -22.93
C VAL A 195 21.73 -18.21 -22.05
N PRO A 196 22.48 -18.65 -21.03
CA PRO A 196 23.40 -17.78 -20.31
C PRO A 196 24.21 -16.96 -21.31
N ALA A 197 24.21 -15.64 -21.14
CA ALA A 197 24.81 -14.72 -22.08
C ALA A 197 26.26 -15.17 -22.33
N ARG A 198 26.59 -15.52 -23.58
CA ARG A 198 27.93 -16.01 -23.95
C ARG A 198 28.94 -14.86 -24.04
N ARG A 199 28.43 -13.63 -24.04
CA ARG A 199 29.19 -12.39 -24.06
C ARG A 199 29.00 -11.70 -22.72
N ALA A 200 29.99 -10.94 -22.28
CA ALA A 200 29.82 -9.99 -21.19
C ALA A 200 28.56 -9.15 -21.47
N GLY A 201 27.53 -9.37 -20.64
CA GLY A 201 26.22 -8.75 -20.78
C GLY A 201 25.98 -7.73 -19.68
N PHE A 202 24.85 -7.04 -19.74
CA PHE A 202 24.39 -6.19 -18.66
C PHE A 202 23.24 -6.86 -17.91
N MET A 203 23.19 -6.65 -16.60
CA MET A 203 22.12 -7.09 -15.72
C MET A 203 21.56 -5.89 -14.99
N THR A 204 20.24 -5.75 -15.00
CA THR A 204 19.54 -4.64 -14.36
C THR A 204 18.58 -5.16 -13.28
N PHE A 205 18.65 -4.59 -12.08
CA PHE A 205 17.83 -4.98 -10.93
C PHE A 205 17.71 -3.83 -9.92
N TYR A 206 16.80 -3.97 -8.96
CA TYR A 206 16.62 -2.97 -7.91
C TYR A 206 17.46 -3.29 -6.67
N MET A 207 18.13 -2.27 -6.16
CA MET A 207 18.74 -2.26 -4.84
C MET A 207 18.06 -1.23 -3.94
N TYR A 208 18.15 -1.45 -2.64
CA TYR A 208 17.50 -0.64 -1.62
C TYR A 208 18.49 -0.23 -0.54
N ARG A 209 18.33 1.00 -0.04
CA ARG A 209 19.15 1.54 1.03
C ARG A 209 18.28 2.23 2.08
N ALA A 210 18.48 1.84 3.32
CA ALA A 210 17.88 2.46 4.50
C ALA A 210 18.79 3.61 4.93
N GLN A 211 18.26 4.82 4.99
CA GLN A 211 19.03 6.02 5.36
C GLN A 211 18.14 7.05 6.04
N ASP A 212 18.76 8.08 6.58
CA ASP A 212 18.07 9.23 7.15
C ASP A 212 17.60 10.20 6.05
N GLY A 213 17.19 11.41 6.46
CA GLY A 213 16.77 12.48 5.54
C GLY A 213 17.91 13.10 4.72
N ALA A 214 19.18 12.77 5.01
CA ALA A 214 20.31 13.27 4.24
C ALA A 214 20.44 12.55 2.90
N CYS A 215 21.06 13.24 1.95
CA CYS A 215 21.35 12.71 0.63
C CYS A 215 22.77 12.20 0.61
N TYR A 216 22.93 10.93 0.27
CA TYR A 216 24.22 10.27 0.21
C TYR A 216 24.47 9.80 -1.21
N ASP A 217 25.73 9.88 -1.63
CA ASP A 217 26.19 9.23 -2.85
C ASP A 217 25.95 7.70 -2.77
N THR A 218 25.69 7.08 -3.92
CA THR A 218 25.59 5.63 -4.10
C THR A 218 26.95 4.96 -4.30
N SER A 219 28.02 5.74 -4.34
CA SER A 219 29.39 5.25 -4.45
C SER A 219 29.92 4.81 -3.06
N ASN A 220 30.57 3.64 -3.01
CA ASN A 220 31.14 3.04 -1.79
C ASN A 220 30.11 2.77 -0.69
N VAL A 221 28.99 2.12 -1.04
CA VAL A 221 27.92 1.83 -0.08
C VAL A 221 27.47 0.38 -0.12
N GLY A 222 27.03 -0.11 1.04
CA GLY A 222 26.24 -1.32 1.16
C GLY A 222 24.77 -1.04 0.84
N MET A 223 24.18 -1.85 -0.04
CA MET A 223 22.75 -1.87 -0.31
C MET A 223 22.21 -3.29 -0.10
N ALA A 224 20.89 -3.47 -0.13
CA ALA A 224 20.27 -4.79 -0.08
C ALA A 224 19.18 -4.96 -1.12
N ASP A 225 18.75 -6.19 -1.36
CA ASP A 225 17.44 -6.43 -1.97
C ASP A 225 16.33 -6.01 -0.99
N LEU A 226 15.07 -6.05 -1.46
CA LEU A 226 13.95 -5.63 -0.62
C LEU A 226 13.84 -6.49 0.66
N SER A 227 14.13 -7.78 0.57
CA SER A 227 14.06 -8.72 1.70
C SER A 227 15.10 -8.36 2.76
N GLY A 228 16.31 -8.08 2.29
CA GLY A 228 17.43 -7.74 3.14
C GLY A 228 17.27 -6.37 3.80
N ILE A 229 16.82 -5.36 3.05
CA ILE A 229 16.67 -4.03 3.63
C ILE A 229 15.57 -3.96 4.69
N MET A 230 14.50 -4.74 4.51
CA MET A 230 13.42 -4.83 5.48
C MET A 230 13.87 -5.53 6.76
N THR A 231 14.68 -6.58 6.61
CA THR A 231 15.31 -7.27 7.72
C THR A 231 16.25 -6.34 8.49
N TYR A 232 17.11 -5.60 7.78
CA TYR A 232 18.04 -4.65 8.39
C TYR A 232 17.32 -3.52 9.13
N THR A 233 16.36 -2.88 8.47
CA THR A 233 15.58 -1.78 9.05
C THR A 233 14.87 -2.24 10.32
N HIS A 234 14.32 -3.46 10.30
CA HIS A 234 13.71 -4.07 11.49
C HIS A 234 14.69 -4.22 12.65
N SER A 235 15.86 -4.81 12.39
CA SER A 235 16.88 -5.02 13.40
C SER A 235 17.41 -3.71 13.99
N MET A 236 17.60 -2.69 13.15
CA MET A 236 18.10 -1.37 13.57
C MET A 236 17.11 -0.59 14.42
N LEU A 237 15.81 -0.68 14.14
CA LEU A 237 14.79 -0.01 14.94
C LEU A 237 14.63 -0.63 16.33
N HIS A 238 14.97 -1.91 16.48
CA HIS A 238 14.91 -2.62 17.77
C HIS A 238 16.20 -2.54 18.58
N SER A 239 17.35 -2.29 17.94
CA SER A 239 18.64 -2.24 18.62
C SER A 239 18.92 -0.89 19.29
N VAL A 240 18.06 0.13 19.11
CA VAL A 240 18.14 1.39 19.84
C VAL A 240 17.94 1.11 21.33
N PRO A 241 18.96 1.24 22.19
CA PRO A 241 18.81 1.05 23.61
C PRO A 241 17.75 2.02 24.12
N GLN A 242 16.77 1.53 24.88
CA GLN A 242 15.91 2.45 25.62
C GLN A 242 16.78 3.37 26.48
N PRO A 243 16.44 4.66 26.60
CA PRO A 243 17.25 5.63 27.34
C PRO A 243 17.57 5.06 28.72
N PRO A 244 18.85 5.00 29.11
CA PRO A 244 19.27 4.32 30.31
C PRO A 244 18.64 5.00 31.53
N GLY A 245 17.75 4.29 32.21
CA GLY A 245 17.28 4.66 33.55
C GLY A 245 18.34 4.51 34.64
N LYS A 246 19.62 4.23 34.30
CA LYS A 246 20.74 4.18 35.25
C LYS A 246 22.03 4.72 34.64
N PRO A 247 22.76 5.61 35.34
CA PRO A 247 24.06 6.09 34.89
C PRO A 247 25.06 4.93 34.80
N ALA A 248 25.86 4.92 33.73
CA ALA A 248 26.97 3.98 33.57
C ALA A 248 28.03 4.21 34.68
N PRO A 249 28.69 3.14 35.16
CA PRO A 249 29.81 3.29 36.07
C PRO A 249 30.95 4.07 35.40
N PRO A 250 31.72 4.87 36.16
CA PRO A 250 32.85 5.62 35.61
C PRO A 250 33.90 4.65 35.02
N PRO A 251 34.57 5.04 33.92
CA PRO A 251 35.64 4.24 33.34
C PRO A 251 36.76 4.02 34.35
N SER A 252 37.31 2.81 34.39
CA SER A 252 38.45 2.46 35.25
C SER A 252 39.70 3.24 34.83
N GLU A 253 40.38 3.87 35.79
CA GLU A 253 41.57 4.73 35.56
C GLU A 253 42.80 4.01 34.96
N ASP A 254 42.79 2.67 34.87
CA ASP A 254 43.97 1.88 34.47
C ASP A 254 43.99 1.42 32.99
N ALA A 255 43.12 1.95 32.12
CA ALA A 255 43.16 1.61 30.70
C ALA A 255 44.30 2.36 29.97
N PRO A 256 45.23 1.67 29.27
CA PRO A 256 46.31 2.34 28.54
C PRO A 256 45.73 3.25 27.44
N PRO A 257 46.32 4.44 27.21
CA PRO A 257 45.85 5.36 26.19
C PRO A 257 46.00 4.71 24.80
N PRO A 258 44.99 4.82 23.91
CA PRO A 258 45.12 4.33 22.55
C PRO A 258 46.26 5.07 21.82
N PRO A 259 46.94 4.40 20.87
CA PRO A 259 48.06 4.98 20.13
C PRO A 259 47.65 6.30 19.46
N GLN A 260 48.51 7.32 19.59
CA GLN A 260 48.30 8.67 19.05
C GLN A 260 48.30 8.66 17.51
N TYR A 261 47.10 8.66 16.92
CA TYR A 261 46.87 9.01 15.51
C TYR A 261 46.34 10.45 15.43
N ALA A 262 47.22 11.45 15.63
CA ALA A 262 46.82 12.86 15.64
C ALA A 262 46.50 13.41 14.23
N GLU A 263 46.95 12.74 13.16
CA GLU A 263 46.75 13.22 11.78
C GLU A 263 45.45 12.66 11.13
N TYR A 264 44.83 11.64 11.71
CA TYR A 264 43.52 11.11 11.27
C TYR A 264 42.31 11.79 11.96
N GLN A 265 42.52 12.62 12.99
CA GLN A 265 41.45 13.24 13.78
C GLN A 265 40.61 14.29 13.03
N ALA A 266 41.07 14.81 11.89
CA ALA A 266 40.27 15.72 11.08
C ALA A 266 39.17 15.01 10.26
N CYS A 267 39.31 13.69 10.08
CA CYS A 267 38.43 12.85 9.25
C CYS A 267 37.66 11.80 10.04
N ASP A 268 38.03 11.54 11.30
CA ASP A 268 37.50 10.43 12.08
C ASP A 268 36.42 10.87 13.10
N SER A 269 35.19 10.42 12.84
CA SER A 269 34.13 10.00 13.78
C SER A 269 33.71 10.87 14.99
N ALA A 270 34.08 12.16 15.07
CA ALA A 270 33.46 13.06 16.05
C ALA A 270 32.02 13.45 15.61
N ASN A 271 31.04 12.67 16.05
CA ASN A 271 29.58 12.86 15.93
C ASN A 271 28.84 12.14 14.78
N LEU A 272 29.19 10.88 14.48
CA LEU A 272 28.23 10.01 13.78
C LEU A 272 27.07 9.71 14.74
N LYS A 273 26.03 10.56 14.65
CA LYS A 273 24.76 10.37 15.35
C LYS A 273 24.22 8.98 14.97
N PRO A 274 23.68 8.19 15.92
CA PRO A 274 23.01 6.93 15.60
C PRO A 274 22.11 7.12 14.39
N LEU A 275 22.31 6.30 13.35
CA LEU A 275 21.64 6.45 12.06
C LEU A 275 20.13 6.48 12.28
N SER A 276 19.54 7.68 12.22
CA SER A 276 18.10 7.87 12.32
C SER A 276 17.49 7.50 10.98
N ILE A 277 17.33 6.21 10.71
CA ILE A 277 16.71 5.73 9.47
C ILE A 277 15.29 6.31 9.41
N THR A 278 15.01 7.12 8.40
CA THR A 278 13.69 7.74 8.19
C THR A 278 13.03 7.26 6.90
N ARG A 279 13.79 6.62 6.00
CA ARG A 279 13.31 6.18 4.69
C ARG A 279 14.11 5.02 4.11
N ILE A 280 13.51 4.36 3.13
CA ILE A 280 14.14 3.38 2.25
C ILE A 280 14.14 3.95 0.84
N THR A 281 15.33 4.17 0.28
CA THR A 281 15.52 4.58 -1.12
C THR A 281 15.64 3.36 -2.01
N ARG A 282 15.14 3.46 -3.25
CA ARG A 282 15.19 2.42 -4.28
C ARG A 282 16.02 2.92 -5.46
N TRP A 283 16.93 2.08 -5.93
CA TRP A 283 17.86 2.38 -7.01
C TRP A 283 17.77 1.28 -8.08
N LEU A 284 17.67 1.68 -9.34
CA LEU A 284 17.81 0.79 -10.49
C LEU A 284 19.30 0.71 -10.82
N VAL A 285 19.88 -0.47 -10.63
CA VAL A 285 21.31 -0.71 -10.86
C VAL A 285 21.46 -1.55 -12.12
N THR A 286 22.27 -1.08 -13.07
CA THR A 286 22.66 -1.84 -14.26
C THR A 286 24.13 -2.15 -14.17
N MET A 287 24.50 -3.42 -14.05
CA MET A 287 25.90 -3.86 -13.95
C MET A 287 26.35 -4.68 -15.15
N LYS A 288 27.63 -4.60 -15.48
CA LYS A 288 28.31 -5.43 -16.48
C LYS A 288 28.73 -6.75 -15.84
N ILE A 289 28.27 -7.86 -16.40
CA ILE A 289 28.71 -9.21 -16.03
C ILE A 289 30.02 -9.49 -16.75
N THR A 290 31.08 -9.77 -16.00
CA THR A 290 32.39 -10.08 -16.60
C THR A 290 32.46 -11.49 -17.15
N HIS A 291 33.40 -11.73 -18.07
CA HIS A 291 33.66 -13.08 -18.56
C HIS A 291 34.03 -14.03 -17.42
N HIS A 292 34.82 -13.58 -16.44
CA HIS A 292 35.17 -14.36 -15.26
C HIS A 292 33.94 -14.78 -14.45
N ALA A 293 33.00 -13.86 -14.24
CA ALA A 293 31.70 -14.13 -13.62
C ALA A 293 30.94 -15.23 -14.40
N ILE A 294 30.83 -15.11 -15.73
CA ILE A 294 30.16 -16.10 -16.59
C ILE A 294 30.81 -17.50 -16.47
N PHE A 295 32.14 -17.59 -16.53
CA PHE A 295 32.85 -18.88 -16.48
C PHE A 295 32.83 -19.52 -15.09
N SER A 296 32.80 -18.73 -14.02
CA SER A 296 32.70 -19.23 -12.65
C SER A 296 31.26 -19.59 -12.23
N GLY A 297 30.26 -19.30 -13.09
CA GLY A 297 28.86 -19.46 -12.74
C GLY A 297 28.34 -18.46 -11.70
N LYS A 298 29.15 -17.46 -11.32
CA LYS A 298 28.79 -16.41 -10.38
C LYS A 298 28.38 -15.15 -11.14
N LYS A 299 27.26 -14.51 -10.77
CA LYS A 299 26.85 -13.23 -11.39
C LYS A 299 27.45 -11.99 -10.73
N PHE A 300 27.95 -12.14 -9.51
CA PHE A 300 28.46 -11.07 -8.63
C PHE A 300 29.85 -11.43 -8.12
N SER A 301 30.62 -10.41 -7.73
CA SER A 301 31.86 -10.60 -6.95
C SER A 301 31.53 -10.90 -5.48
N ASP A 302 32.56 -11.13 -4.67
CA ASP A 302 32.40 -11.25 -3.23
C ASP A 302 31.95 -9.91 -2.64
N TYR A 303 30.95 -9.94 -1.76
CA TYR A 303 30.56 -8.76 -0.98
C TYR A 303 31.72 -8.21 -0.15
N VAL A 304 31.76 -6.89 -0.03
CA VAL A 304 32.50 -6.18 1.01
C VAL A 304 31.58 -5.23 1.76
N ALA A 305 31.85 -5.04 3.05
CA ALA A 305 31.21 -3.98 3.82
C ALA A 305 31.88 -2.63 3.53
N PHE A 306 31.06 -1.59 3.41
CA PHE A 306 31.52 -0.21 3.35
C PHE A 306 31.06 0.54 4.60
N ASP A 307 32.01 0.90 5.47
CA ASP A 307 31.75 1.74 6.64
C ASP A 307 32.29 3.14 6.36
N SER A 308 31.41 4.14 6.42
CA SER A 308 31.75 5.54 6.08
C SER A 308 32.42 5.69 4.72
N GLY A 309 31.98 4.92 3.71
CA GLY A 309 32.53 4.97 2.34
C GLY A 309 33.88 4.29 2.15
N ARG A 310 34.39 3.59 3.19
CA ARG A 310 35.62 2.81 3.16
C ARG A 310 35.31 1.32 3.27
N CYS A 311 35.98 0.51 2.45
CA CYS A 311 35.97 -0.93 2.54
C CYS A 311 36.69 -1.38 3.81
N THR A 312 35.99 -2.11 4.68
CA THR A 312 36.50 -2.52 6.01
C THR A 312 36.81 -4.00 6.12
N VAL A 313 36.64 -4.76 5.03
CA VAL A 313 37.00 -6.18 4.98
C VAL A 313 38.52 -6.34 4.81
N PRO A 314 39.18 -7.34 5.42
CA PRO A 314 40.59 -7.59 5.16
C PRO A 314 40.87 -7.83 3.67
N GLY A 315 41.93 -7.21 3.13
CA GLY A 315 42.37 -7.42 1.74
C GLY A 315 41.53 -6.73 0.66
N CYS A 316 40.87 -5.60 0.96
CA CYS A 316 40.06 -4.86 -0.02
C CYS A 316 40.83 -4.54 -1.32
N SER A 317 42.05 -4.00 -1.23
CA SER A 317 42.84 -3.61 -2.41
C SER A 317 43.12 -4.80 -3.34
N GLU A 318 43.51 -5.95 -2.80
CA GLU A 318 43.73 -7.19 -3.56
C GLU A 318 42.43 -7.72 -4.22
N ARG A 319 41.30 -7.57 -3.51
CA ARG A 319 39.97 -7.88 -4.05
C ARG A 319 39.60 -6.96 -5.21
N TRP A 320 39.96 -5.69 -5.16
CA TRP A 320 39.66 -4.74 -6.23
C TRP A 320 40.45 -4.99 -7.49
N GLU A 321 41.74 -5.32 -7.34
CA GLU A 321 42.59 -5.73 -8.45
C GLU A 321 42.05 -7.00 -9.13
N SER A 322 41.62 -7.99 -8.35
CA SER A 322 41.14 -9.27 -8.87
C SER A 322 39.70 -9.24 -9.40
N SER A 323 38.80 -8.50 -8.75
CA SER A 323 37.39 -8.41 -9.14
C SER A 323 37.10 -7.26 -10.10
N SER A 324 38.06 -6.37 -10.34
CA SER A 324 37.88 -5.15 -11.11
C SER A 324 36.66 -4.37 -10.61
N TYR A 325 36.56 -4.06 -9.33
CA TYR A 325 35.46 -3.26 -8.77
C TYR A 325 34.03 -3.72 -9.17
N GLN A 326 33.83 -5.01 -9.40
CA GLN A 326 32.51 -5.56 -9.69
C GLN A 326 31.59 -5.43 -8.48
N VAL A 327 30.28 -5.33 -8.75
CA VAL A 327 29.25 -5.38 -7.71
C VAL A 327 29.33 -6.70 -6.97
N GLY A 328 29.56 -6.61 -5.65
CA GLY A 328 29.66 -7.76 -4.78
C GLY A 328 28.30 -8.15 -4.22
N CYS A 329 28.14 -9.42 -3.84
CA CYS A 329 26.92 -9.91 -3.23
C CYS A 329 27.17 -10.96 -2.14
N GLN A 330 26.35 -10.93 -1.09
CA GLN A 330 26.36 -11.91 0.00
C GLN A 330 24.93 -12.16 0.50
N GLY A 331 24.56 -13.43 0.65
CA GLY A 331 23.31 -13.81 1.31
C GLY A 331 23.31 -13.38 2.79
N MET A 332 22.22 -12.79 3.25
CA MET A 332 22.05 -12.40 4.64
C MET A 332 21.91 -13.63 5.52
N GLN A 333 22.79 -13.75 6.52
CA GLN A 333 22.66 -14.77 7.55
C GLN A 333 21.54 -14.37 8.52
N MET A 334 20.38 -14.98 8.35
CA MET A 334 19.27 -14.86 9.29
C MET A 334 19.50 -15.80 10.47
N PRO A 335 19.34 -15.35 11.73
CA PRO A 335 19.39 -16.24 12.89
C PRO A 335 18.40 -17.41 12.71
N GLY A 336 18.90 -18.65 12.76
CA GLY A 336 18.11 -19.86 12.55
C GLY A 336 18.09 -20.40 11.11
N TYR A 337 18.74 -19.74 10.15
CA TYR A 337 19.06 -20.31 8.84
C TYR A 337 20.53 -20.67 8.77
N GLU A 338 20.81 -21.93 8.41
CA GLU A 338 22.17 -22.38 8.14
C GLU A 338 22.74 -21.60 6.95
N TYR A 339 23.97 -21.09 7.12
CA TYR A 339 24.65 -20.33 6.10
C TYR A 339 24.90 -21.24 4.90
N THR A 340 24.23 -20.96 3.78
CA THR A 340 24.60 -21.53 2.49
C THR A 340 25.50 -20.52 1.78
N PRO A 341 26.82 -20.72 1.74
CA PRO A 341 27.76 -19.73 1.20
C PRO A 341 27.56 -19.43 -0.30
N GLU A 342 26.75 -20.22 -1.00
CA GLU A 342 27.05 -20.50 -2.41
C GLU A 342 26.16 -19.86 -3.45
N SER A 343 25.09 -19.14 -3.12
CA SER A 343 24.47 -18.37 -4.20
C SER A 343 23.65 -17.14 -3.79
N CYS A 344 24.00 -16.02 -4.41
CA CYS A 344 23.09 -14.88 -4.63
C CYS A 344 21.99 -15.19 -5.67
N THR A 345 21.61 -16.46 -5.78
CA THR A 345 20.55 -16.93 -6.68
C THR A 345 19.38 -17.55 -5.91
N GLY A 346 19.49 -17.68 -4.58
CA GLY A 346 18.44 -18.24 -3.74
C GLY A 346 17.31 -17.25 -3.46
N ALA A 347 16.11 -17.52 -3.93
CA ALA A 347 14.93 -16.65 -3.78
C ALA A 347 14.43 -16.45 -2.33
N ALA A 348 14.99 -17.16 -1.34
CA ALA A 348 14.44 -17.24 0.02
C ALA A 348 15.17 -16.39 1.06
N GLN A 349 16.34 -15.84 0.75
CA GLN A 349 17.15 -15.07 1.71
C GLN A 349 17.34 -13.65 1.18
N GLY A 350 17.35 -12.65 2.08
CA GLY A 350 17.75 -11.31 1.69
C GLY A 350 19.21 -11.28 1.28
N HIS A 351 19.60 -10.36 0.41
CA HIS A 351 20.97 -10.22 -0.06
C HIS A 351 21.52 -8.83 0.24
N TRP A 352 22.79 -8.79 0.65
CA TRP A 352 23.61 -7.59 0.67
C TRP A 352 24.35 -7.45 -0.65
N TYR A 353 24.48 -6.20 -1.10
CA TYR A 353 25.23 -5.81 -2.28
C TYR A 353 26.24 -4.72 -1.94
N SER A 354 27.41 -4.77 -2.55
CA SER A 354 28.46 -3.76 -2.38
C SER A 354 28.69 -3.02 -3.69
N LEU A 355 28.53 -1.69 -3.66
CA LEU A 355 28.74 -0.80 -4.82
C LEU A 355 30.07 -0.04 -4.65
N PRO A 356 31.21 -0.57 -5.15
CA PRO A 356 32.49 0.11 -5.05
C PRO A 356 32.52 1.37 -5.91
N GLY A 357 32.67 2.51 -5.28
CA GLY A 357 32.88 3.81 -5.91
C GLY A 357 34.36 4.13 -6.07
N ALA A 358 34.67 5.37 -6.43
CA ALA A 358 36.06 5.82 -6.46
C ALA A 358 36.70 5.75 -5.07
N CYS A 359 37.98 5.36 -5.05
CA CYS A 359 38.83 5.27 -3.88
C CYS A 359 38.16 4.48 -2.71
N PRO A 360 37.74 3.23 -2.92
CA PRO A 360 36.97 2.47 -1.93
C PRO A 360 37.73 2.19 -0.63
N ASP A 361 39.05 2.36 -0.59
CA ASP A 361 39.86 2.06 0.61
C ASP A 361 40.04 3.27 1.55
N GLU A 362 39.59 4.47 1.15
CA GLU A 362 39.62 5.68 1.99
C GLU A 362 38.21 6.10 2.43
N VAL A 363 38.15 6.77 3.58
CA VAL A 363 36.91 7.26 4.20
C VAL A 363 36.27 8.35 3.33
N LEU A 364 34.94 8.37 3.28
CA LEU A 364 34.15 9.39 2.59
C LEU A 364 34.54 10.79 3.07
N GLY A 365 34.77 11.70 2.12
CA GLY A 365 35.23 13.07 2.40
C GLY A 365 36.75 13.22 2.52
N CYS A 366 37.49 12.13 2.66
CA CYS A 366 38.95 12.14 2.78
C CYS A 366 39.65 11.42 1.62
N LYS A 367 38.93 11.22 0.52
CA LYS A 367 39.40 10.59 -0.71
C LYS A 367 40.40 11.51 -1.42
N SER A 368 41.67 11.12 -1.46
CA SER A 368 42.70 11.86 -2.17
C SER A 368 42.51 11.79 -3.69
N HIS A 369 42.94 12.82 -4.42
CA HIS A 369 42.87 12.81 -5.88
C HIS A 369 43.72 11.68 -6.49
N GLU A 370 44.87 11.39 -5.86
CA GLU A 370 45.73 10.27 -6.23
C GLU A 370 45.01 8.92 -6.07
N CYS A 371 44.30 8.71 -4.96
CA CYS A 371 43.52 7.51 -4.72
C CYS A 371 42.36 7.35 -5.71
N ILE A 372 41.63 8.43 -6.00
CA ILE A 372 40.55 8.43 -7.00
C ILE A 372 41.09 8.04 -8.39
N HIS A 373 42.29 8.54 -8.75
CA HIS A 373 42.93 8.21 -10.02
C HIS A 373 43.39 6.75 -10.09
N HIS A 374 43.99 6.21 -9.02
CA HIS A 374 44.48 4.83 -9.00
C HIS A 374 43.37 3.79 -8.80
N MET A 375 42.30 4.16 -8.09
CA MET A 375 41.16 3.30 -7.80
C MET A 375 39.86 3.99 -8.24
N PRO A 376 39.56 4.01 -9.54
CA PRO A 376 38.40 4.73 -10.07
C PRO A 376 37.05 4.12 -9.64
N GLY A 377 37.05 2.90 -9.09
CA GLY A 377 35.82 2.20 -8.71
C GLY A 377 35.12 1.54 -9.89
N GLY A 378 33.87 1.14 -9.68
CA GLY A 378 33.03 0.51 -10.70
C GLY A 378 31.90 1.40 -11.23
N ASP A 379 31.68 2.58 -10.64
CA ASP A 379 30.57 3.48 -11.00
C ASP A 379 30.83 4.23 -12.30
N CYS A 380 29.94 4.06 -13.27
CA CYS A 380 30.00 4.68 -14.59
C CYS A 380 29.31 6.04 -14.66
N ASN A 381 28.65 6.50 -13.60
CA ASN A 381 27.89 7.76 -13.64
C ASN A 381 28.79 9.02 -13.68
N GLY A 382 30.05 8.91 -13.22
CA GLY A 382 31.02 10.02 -13.18
C GLY A 382 32.09 10.01 -14.27
N HIS A 383 32.25 8.89 -14.97
CA HIS A 383 33.31 8.67 -15.95
C HIS A 383 32.68 8.14 -17.24
N GLY A 384 33.06 8.68 -18.40
CA GLY A 384 32.48 8.27 -19.69
C GLY A 384 32.51 6.74 -19.85
N SER A 385 31.45 6.16 -20.41
CA SER A 385 31.23 4.70 -20.49
C SER A 385 32.30 3.88 -21.21
N SER A 386 33.34 4.53 -21.75
CA SER A 386 34.47 3.92 -22.42
C SER A 386 35.57 3.41 -21.49
N ASP A 387 35.52 3.73 -20.20
CA ASP A 387 36.56 3.30 -19.26
C ASP A 387 36.49 1.79 -19.02
N SER A 388 37.66 1.11 -19.03
CA SER A 388 37.73 -0.33 -18.79
C SER A 388 37.23 -0.72 -17.40
N ASN A 389 37.20 0.25 -16.48
CA ASN A 389 36.82 0.11 -15.08
C ASN A 389 35.35 0.46 -14.81
N CYS A 390 34.54 0.77 -15.84
CA CYS A 390 33.11 0.98 -15.69
C CYS A 390 32.37 -0.37 -15.59
N PHE A 391 31.79 -0.66 -14.42
CA PHE A 391 31.09 -1.91 -14.12
C PHE A 391 29.62 -1.76 -13.78
N TYR A 392 29.15 -0.61 -13.30
CA TYR A 392 27.73 -0.40 -13.04
C TYR A 392 27.31 1.06 -13.16
N THR A 393 26.04 1.28 -13.51
CA THR A 393 25.36 2.56 -13.33
C THR A 393 24.27 2.42 -12.27
N THR A 394 24.02 3.50 -11.55
CA THR A 394 22.88 3.60 -10.63
C THR A 394 21.93 4.70 -11.11
N HIS A 395 20.63 4.44 -11.04
CA HIS A 395 19.59 5.43 -11.29
C HIS A 395 18.62 5.44 -10.12
N TYR A 396 18.33 6.63 -9.60
CA TYR A 396 17.32 6.76 -8.54
C TYR A 396 15.95 6.33 -9.07
N ALA A 397 15.25 5.48 -8.31
CA ALA A 397 13.99 4.88 -8.71
C ALA A 397 12.87 5.09 -7.66
N GLY A 398 13.02 6.11 -6.82
CA GLY A 398 12.05 6.53 -5.80
C GLY A 398 12.45 6.14 -4.37
N GLU A 399 11.65 6.56 -3.41
CA GLU A 399 11.82 6.26 -1.99
C GLU A 399 10.47 6.05 -1.31
N ILE A 400 10.50 5.45 -0.12
CA ILE A 400 9.36 5.36 0.79
C ILE A 400 9.82 5.71 2.20
N SER A 401 9.14 6.66 2.85
CA SER A 401 9.43 7.00 4.25
C SER A 401 8.90 5.91 5.18
N LEU A 402 9.57 5.70 6.32
CA LEU A 402 9.09 4.73 7.32
C LEU A 402 7.71 5.13 7.88
N LYS A 403 7.44 6.44 7.98
CA LYS A 403 6.11 6.95 8.36
C LYS A 403 5.02 6.59 7.34
N GLN A 404 5.33 6.68 6.04
CA GLN A 404 4.40 6.23 5.01
C GLN A 404 4.15 4.73 5.14
N MET A 405 5.18 3.92 5.40
CA MET A 405 5.02 2.48 5.62
C MET A 405 4.16 2.17 6.85
N GLU A 406 4.35 2.86 7.96
CA GLU A 406 3.49 2.74 9.15
C GLU A 406 2.04 3.12 8.84
N HIS A 407 1.83 4.17 8.05
CA HIS A 407 0.48 4.56 7.64
C HIS A 407 -0.19 3.46 6.81
N PHE A 408 0.50 2.93 5.79
CA PHE A 408 0.02 1.80 4.98
C PHE A 408 -0.29 0.57 5.83
N ALA A 409 0.52 0.28 6.84
CA ALA A 409 0.32 -0.85 7.75
C ALA A 409 -0.93 -0.72 8.61
N THR A 410 -1.29 0.50 8.99
CA THR A 410 -2.48 0.79 9.80
C THR A 410 -3.76 0.87 8.98
N ALA A 411 -3.66 0.90 7.64
CA ALA A 411 -4.81 0.92 6.75
C ALA A 411 -5.68 -0.34 7.00
N PRO A 412 -7.01 -0.19 7.16
CA PRO A 412 -7.92 -1.31 7.45
C PRO A 412 -7.81 -2.48 6.46
N GLU A 413 -7.41 -2.18 5.22
CA GLU A 413 -7.27 -3.11 4.10
C GLU A 413 -6.04 -4.02 4.20
N VAL A 414 -4.99 -3.58 4.93
CA VAL A 414 -3.73 -4.33 5.10
C VAL A 414 -3.69 -5.07 6.44
N ARG A 415 -4.68 -4.84 7.33
CA ARG A 415 -4.83 -5.56 8.59
C ARG A 415 -5.06 -7.05 8.33
N GLY A 416 -3.98 -7.82 8.41
CA GLY A 416 -4.06 -9.26 8.61
C GLY A 416 -4.65 -9.61 9.98
N PRO A 417 -4.71 -10.90 10.36
CA PRO A 417 -5.28 -11.37 11.64
C PRO A 417 -4.49 -10.92 12.90
N PHE A 418 -3.53 -10.01 12.76
CA PHE A 418 -2.62 -9.61 13.82
C PHE A 418 -3.19 -8.40 14.59
N LYS A 419 -3.18 -8.50 15.93
CA LYS A 419 -3.62 -7.45 16.87
C LYS A 419 -2.89 -6.11 16.64
N PRO A 420 -3.51 -4.97 17.00
CA PRO A 420 -2.92 -3.65 16.81
C PRO A 420 -1.59 -3.53 17.56
N GLY A 421 -0.52 -3.39 16.79
CA GLY A 421 0.83 -3.02 17.21
C GLY A 421 1.45 -2.10 16.15
N SER A 422 2.61 -1.53 16.43
CA SER A 422 3.36 -0.77 15.42
C SER A 422 3.75 -1.70 14.26
N PHE A 423 3.90 -1.14 13.05
CA PHE A 423 4.41 -1.91 11.89
C PHE A 423 5.76 -2.57 12.18
N TRP A 424 6.50 -2.05 13.15
CA TRP A 424 7.81 -2.54 13.56
C TRP A 424 7.76 -3.46 14.77
N ASP A 425 6.59 -3.78 15.34
CA ASP A 425 6.54 -4.69 16.49
C ASP A 425 6.95 -6.12 16.10
N ARG A 426 7.35 -6.92 17.10
CA ARG A 426 7.72 -8.35 16.97
C ARG A 426 8.98 -8.60 16.14
N ALA A 427 10.08 -7.98 16.59
CA ALA A 427 11.46 -8.44 16.38
C ALA A 427 11.53 -9.98 16.27
N GLY A 428 11.88 -10.52 15.09
CA GLY A 428 12.12 -11.95 14.91
C GLY A 428 10.93 -12.83 14.44
N ASP A 429 9.71 -12.30 14.30
CA ASP A 429 8.61 -13.07 13.70
C ASP A 429 8.73 -13.09 12.16
N LEU A 430 9.16 -14.24 11.62
CA LEU A 430 9.32 -14.48 10.18
C LEU A 430 8.03 -14.26 9.38
N ASN A 431 6.87 -14.63 9.92
CA ASN A 431 5.59 -14.42 9.24
C ASN A 431 5.25 -12.93 9.18
N PHE A 432 5.57 -12.21 10.26
CA PHE A 432 5.43 -10.76 10.28
C PHE A 432 6.42 -10.07 9.33
N GLY A 433 7.66 -10.58 9.20
CA GLY A 433 8.61 -10.16 8.17
C GLY A 433 8.06 -10.32 6.76
N LYS A 434 7.51 -11.49 6.43
CA LYS A 434 6.86 -11.76 5.12
C LYS A 434 5.67 -10.84 4.85
N TRP A 435 4.84 -10.59 5.86
CA TRP A 435 3.70 -9.67 5.73
C TRP A 435 4.17 -8.23 5.43
N ARG A 436 5.22 -7.75 6.10
CA ARG A 436 5.78 -6.40 5.86
C ARG A 436 6.41 -6.27 4.49
N MET A 437 7.13 -7.29 4.04
CA MET A 437 7.64 -7.38 2.66
C MET A 437 6.53 -7.21 1.63
N ARG A 438 5.41 -7.89 1.83
CA ARG A 438 4.22 -7.74 0.99
C ARG A 438 3.65 -6.33 1.07
N ALA A 439 3.49 -5.76 2.27
CA ALA A 439 2.97 -4.41 2.46
C ALA A 439 3.82 -3.34 1.75
N VAL A 440 5.16 -3.43 1.81
CA VAL A 440 6.06 -2.49 1.11
C VAL A 440 5.99 -2.66 -0.40
N THR A 441 5.94 -3.91 -0.87
CA THR A 441 5.79 -4.20 -2.30
C THR A 441 4.50 -3.56 -2.83
N GLU A 442 3.39 -3.67 -2.10
CA GLU A 442 2.11 -3.06 -2.48
C GLU A 442 2.13 -1.52 -2.35
N ALA A 443 2.73 -0.96 -1.30
CA ALA A 443 2.88 0.49 -1.15
C ALA A 443 3.70 1.12 -2.29
N GLN A 444 4.77 0.43 -2.75
CA GLN A 444 5.59 0.87 -3.88
C GLN A 444 4.86 0.76 -5.23
N LYS A 445 3.90 -0.15 -5.37
CA LYS A 445 3.02 -0.20 -6.56
C LYS A 445 2.08 1.01 -6.57
N ALA A 446 1.52 1.36 -5.42
CA ALA A 446 0.60 2.49 -5.27
C ALA A 446 1.26 3.87 -5.49
N SER A 447 2.57 4.00 -5.27
CA SER A 447 3.28 5.28 -5.38
C SER A 447 3.71 5.66 -6.81
N LYS A 448 3.39 4.86 -7.85
CA LYS A 448 3.71 5.16 -9.26
C LYS A 448 2.60 5.96 -9.94
N VAL A 449 2.60 7.28 -9.73
CA VAL A 449 1.92 8.24 -10.61
C VAL A 449 2.97 9.23 -11.11
N CYS A 450 3.41 9.11 -12.36
CA CYS A 450 4.02 10.19 -13.15
C CYS A 450 3.94 9.91 -14.65
N VAL A 451 3.80 11.00 -15.39
CA VAL A 451 3.28 11.20 -16.75
C VAL A 451 4.42 11.26 -17.77
N TYR A 452 4.19 10.86 -19.03
CA TYR A 452 5.03 11.32 -20.16
C TYR A 452 4.25 11.38 -21.49
N PHE A 453 4.56 12.40 -22.29
CA PHE A 453 3.99 12.73 -23.61
C PHE A 453 5.10 12.74 -24.67
N ASP A 454 4.78 12.42 -25.93
CA ASP A 454 5.62 12.63 -27.12
C ASP A 454 4.81 13.43 -28.16
N PRO A 455 5.17 14.69 -28.48
CA PRO A 455 4.41 15.53 -29.38
C PRO A 455 5.14 15.76 -30.71
N GLN A 456 5.34 14.74 -31.55
CA GLN A 456 5.73 14.96 -32.95
C GLN A 456 5.12 13.93 -33.90
N LYS A 457 3.93 14.26 -34.44
CA LYS A 457 3.45 13.95 -35.81
C LYS A 457 1.97 14.28 -35.95
N THR A 458 1.67 15.55 -36.15
CA THR A 458 0.44 15.96 -36.83
C THR A 458 0.73 17.24 -37.59
N ASP A 459 1.13 17.07 -38.85
CA ASP A 459 0.79 17.98 -39.94
C ASP A 459 1.05 17.23 -41.25
N GLU A 460 -0.01 16.61 -41.77
CA GLU A 460 -0.36 16.68 -43.20
C GLU A 460 -1.76 16.11 -43.43
N LEU A 461 -2.69 17.06 -43.60
CA LEU A 461 -3.83 17.04 -44.52
C LEU A 461 -5.02 16.10 -44.22
N GLY A 462 -6.01 16.71 -43.57
CA GLY A 462 -7.40 16.41 -43.86
C GLY A 462 -7.79 16.86 -45.28
N THR A 463 -8.67 16.06 -45.90
CA THR A 463 -9.79 16.40 -46.80
C THR A 463 -9.84 15.39 -47.94
N ILE A 464 -10.79 14.45 -47.88
CA ILE A 464 -11.79 14.18 -48.92
C ILE A 464 -12.81 13.21 -48.30
N PHE A 465 -14.03 13.71 -48.15
CA PHE A 465 -15.21 12.91 -47.84
C PHE A 465 -15.77 12.32 -49.15
N SER A 466 -16.26 11.08 -49.02
CA SER A 466 -17.42 10.50 -49.71
C SER A 466 -17.27 9.84 -51.11
N LEU A 467 -17.84 8.62 -51.15
CA LEU A 467 -18.33 7.80 -52.28
C LEU A 467 -17.30 6.94 -53.05
N ALA A 468 -17.25 5.65 -52.73
CA ALA A 468 -17.76 4.60 -53.63
C ALA A 468 -17.73 3.20 -52.98
N ARG A 469 -18.76 2.45 -53.35
CA ARG A 469 -19.14 1.10 -52.98
C ARG A 469 -18.30 0.09 -53.79
N ILE A 470 -18.29 -1.18 -53.33
CA ILE A 470 -17.93 -2.43 -54.02
C ILE A 470 -16.53 -2.98 -53.68
N GLY A 471 -16.53 -4.15 -53.02
CA GLY A 471 -15.34 -4.95 -52.75
C GLY A 471 -15.60 -6.10 -51.78
N ARG A 472 -16.46 -7.05 -52.17
CA ARG A 472 -16.54 -8.40 -51.58
C ARG A 472 -15.25 -9.18 -51.90
N ALA A 473 -15.03 -10.24 -51.09
CA ALA A 473 -14.07 -11.35 -51.23
C ALA A 473 -12.77 -11.13 -50.42
N THR A 474 -12.29 -12.03 -49.56
CA THR A 474 -12.57 -13.45 -49.28
C THR A 474 -12.17 -13.75 -47.83
N ALA A 475 -13.08 -14.30 -47.03
CA ALA A 475 -12.77 -15.00 -45.78
C ALA A 475 -13.35 -16.41 -45.90
N ASP A 476 -12.66 -17.24 -46.69
CA ASP A 476 -12.94 -18.66 -46.83
C ASP A 476 -11.72 -19.44 -46.34
N GLN A 477 -11.98 -20.61 -45.74
CA GLN A 477 -11.06 -21.60 -45.17
C GLN A 477 -10.77 -21.48 -43.66
N LEU A 478 -11.81 -21.68 -42.86
CA LEU A 478 -11.73 -22.62 -41.73
C LEU A 478 -12.74 -23.75 -42.00
N PRO A 479 -12.38 -25.02 -41.74
CA PRO A 479 -13.22 -26.14 -42.14
C PRO A 479 -14.53 -26.14 -41.35
N ALA A 480 -15.62 -26.21 -42.11
CA ALA A 480 -16.97 -26.43 -41.63
C ALA A 480 -17.07 -27.82 -40.99
N ASN A 481 -17.00 -27.87 -39.66
CA ASN A 481 -17.66 -28.93 -38.91
C ASN A 481 -19.13 -28.54 -38.75
N GLU A 482 -19.93 -29.04 -39.68
CA GLU A 482 -21.18 -29.77 -39.44
C GLU A 482 -21.67 -29.74 -37.97
N TYR A 483 -22.38 -28.68 -37.59
CA TYR A 483 -23.35 -28.72 -36.50
C TYR A 483 -24.63 -28.05 -36.98
N ALA A 484 -25.68 -28.84 -36.88
CA ALA A 484 -27.00 -28.63 -37.46
C ALA A 484 -27.64 -27.30 -37.08
N ASP A 485 -28.32 -26.73 -38.07
CA ASP A 485 -29.63 -26.07 -38.04
C ASP A 485 -30.30 -25.97 -36.64
N PHE A 486 -29.89 -24.99 -35.84
CA PHE A 486 -30.59 -24.58 -34.62
C PHE A 486 -31.21 -23.20 -34.85
N ASP A 487 -32.42 -23.19 -35.42
CA ASP A 487 -33.29 -22.00 -35.52
C ASP A 487 -33.85 -21.57 -34.14
N SER A 488 -33.18 -21.95 -33.05
CA SER A 488 -33.55 -21.52 -31.71
C SER A 488 -33.17 -20.05 -31.55
N PRO A 489 -34.10 -19.17 -31.10
CA PRO A 489 -33.81 -17.75 -30.94
C PRO A 489 -32.63 -17.58 -29.98
N ILE A 490 -31.64 -16.80 -30.40
CA ILE A 490 -30.46 -16.50 -29.59
C ILE A 490 -30.92 -15.88 -28.27
N ARG A 491 -30.66 -16.58 -27.17
CA ARG A 491 -30.90 -16.11 -25.81
C ARG A 491 -29.73 -15.25 -25.40
N GLU A 492 -29.94 -13.94 -25.46
CA GLU A 492 -28.95 -12.98 -24.97
C GLU A 492 -29.02 -12.86 -23.44
N TYR A 493 -27.87 -12.70 -22.79
CA TYR A 493 -27.70 -12.35 -21.39
C TYR A 493 -26.75 -11.17 -21.25
N ILE A 494 -27.00 -10.30 -20.28
CA ILE A 494 -26.20 -9.10 -20.01
C ILE A 494 -25.65 -9.19 -18.59
N ARG A 495 -24.34 -9.09 -18.45
CA ARG A 495 -23.60 -8.98 -17.19
C ARG A 495 -23.33 -7.51 -16.90
N PHE A 496 -24.07 -6.94 -15.96
CA PHE A 496 -23.81 -5.61 -15.43
C PHE A 496 -22.64 -5.70 -14.46
N GLU A 497 -21.58 -4.92 -14.69
CA GLU A 497 -20.34 -4.94 -13.92
C GLU A 497 -20.03 -3.56 -13.33
N ILE A 498 -19.61 -3.51 -12.08
CA ILE A 498 -19.17 -2.29 -11.38
C ILE A 498 -17.96 -2.62 -10.51
N VAL A 499 -17.17 -1.61 -10.16
CA VAL A 499 -15.99 -1.75 -9.29
C VAL A 499 -16.28 -1.06 -7.97
N ASP A 500 -16.08 -1.77 -6.85
CA ASP A 500 -16.20 -1.19 -5.51
C ASP A 500 -14.95 -0.37 -5.13
N PHE A 501 -14.94 0.21 -3.93
CA PHE A 501 -13.80 0.99 -3.43
C PHE A 501 -12.54 0.17 -3.17
N ASN A 502 -12.67 -1.16 -3.03
CA ASN A 502 -11.53 -2.06 -2.88
C ASN A 502 -11.00 -2.52 -4.25
N CYS A 503 -11.43 -1.87 -5.33
CA CYS A 503 -11.11 -2.25 -6.70
C CYS A 503 -11.60 -3.67 -7.06
N LYS A 504 -12.58 -4.21 -6.35
CA LYS A 504 -13.17 -5.52 -6.62
C LYS A 504 -14.32 -5.37 -7.63
N ALA A 505 -14.25 -6.14 -8.70
CA ALA A 505 -15.34 -6.23 -9.66
C ALA A 505 -16.54 -6.98 -9.06
N LEU A 506 -17.69 -6.29 -9.03
CA LEU A 506 -19.00 -6.84 -8.66
C LEU A 506 -19.84 -6.95 -9.93
N SER A 507 -20.64 -8.00 -10.05
CA SER A 507 -21.44 -8.18 -11.25
C SER A 507 -22.71 -9.00 -11.05
N LYS A 508 -23.72 -8.77 -11.90
CA LYS A 508 -24.91 -9.62 -12.02
C LYS A 508 -25.25 -9.87 -13.48
N THR A 509 -25.55 -11.11 -13.80
CA THR A 509 -26.02 -11.52 -15.13
C THR A 509 -27.54 -11.62 -15.13
N VAL A 510 -28.17 -11.03 -16.14
CA VAL A 510 -29.62 -11.05 -16.34
C VAL A 510 -29.96 -11.44 -17.77
N PRO A 511 -31.18 -11.93 -18.05
CA PRO A 511 -31.66 -12.10 -19.43
C PRO A 511 -31.65 -10.79 -20.21
N GLY A 512 -31.29 -10.84 -21.50
CA GLY A 512 -31.14 -9.68 -22.38
C GLY A 512 -32.40 -8.85 -22.57
N ARG A 513 -33.60 -9.42 -22.32
CA ARG A 513 -34.87 -8.66 -22.24
C ARG A 513 -34.88 -7.57 -21.17
N HIS A 514 -33.95 -7.64 -20.20
CA HIS A 514 -33.79 -6.62 -19.15
C HIS A 514 -32.77 -5.53 -19.52
N ARG A 515 -32.37 -5.44 -20.79
CA ARG A 515 -31.44 -4.40 -21.28
C ARG A 515 -31.90 -3.00 -20.86
N GLU A 516 -33.17 -2.70 -21.06
CA GLU A 516 -33.76 -1.38 -20.76
C GLU A 516 -34.37 -1.31 -19.35
N SER A 517 -34.29 -2.38 -18.55
CA SER A 517 -34.80 -2.37 -17.17
C SER A 517 -33.86 -1.55 -16.26
N SER A 518 -34.44 -0.88 -15.26
CA SER A 518 -33.62 -0.24 -14.23
C SER A 518 -32.90 -1.31 -13.40
N VAL A 519 -31.58 -1.23 -13.34
CA VAL A 519 -30.72 -2.11 -12.53
C VAL A 519 -30.31 -1.35 -11.29
N PHE A 520 -30.22 -2.04 -10.15
CA PHE A 520 -29.87 -1.42 -8.88
C PHE A 520 -28.69 -2.16 -8.25
N MET A 521 -27.93 -1.45 -7.44
CA MET A 521 -26.99 -2.06 -6.53
C MET A 521 -27.62 -2.04 -5.14
N TYR A 522 -27.73 -3.22 -4.57
CA TYR A 522 -28.10 -3.39 -3.17
C TYR A 522 -26.86 -3.11 -2.32
N ALA A 523 -26.87 -1.96 -1.65
CA ALA A 523 -25.72 -1.47 -0.91
C ALA A 523 -25.85 -1.65 0.62
N GLY A 524 -27.00 -2.18 1.08
CA GLY A 524 -27.33 -2.19 2.51
C GLY A 524 -27.30 -0.79 3.14
N ALA A 525 -27.22 -0.73 4.47
CA ALA A 525 -27.23 0.53 5.22
C ALA A 525 -25.99 1.41 5.02
N LEU A 526 -24.88 0.86 4.53
CA LEU A 526 -23.59 1.55 4.46
C LEU A 526 -23.29 2.17 3.10
N SER A 527 -24.12 1.94 2.07
CA SER A 527 -23.96 2.45 0.69
C SER A 527 -22.68 2.05 -0.05
N THR A 528 -21.61 1.66 0.66
CA THR A 528 -20.27 1.31 0.19
C THR A 528 -19.66 0.26 1.13
N GLY A 529 -19.65 -1.02 0.75
CA GLY A 529 -19.11 -2.09 1.60
C GLY A 529 -19.00 -3.43 0.88
N ALA A 530 -18.23 -4.37 1.45
CA ALA A 530 -17.91 -5.66 0.84
C ALA A 530 -19.11 -6.59 0.57
N ASN A 531 -20.28 -6.27 1.12
CA ASN A 531 -21.53 -7.01 0.94
C ASN A 531 -22.44 -6.43 -0.16
N GLN A 532 -21.90 -5.61 -1.05
CA GLN A 532 -22.65 -5.06 -2.18
C GLN A 532 -22.98 -6.15 -3.19
N GLU A 533 -24.25 -6.17 -3.63
CA GLU A 533 -24.71 -7.04 -4.71
C GLU A 533 -25.40 -6.23 -5.80
N VAL A 534 -25.20 -6.62 -7.06
CA VAL A 534 -25.96 -6.05 -8.17
C VAL A 534 -27.28 -6.83 -8.29
N LEU A 535 -28.41 -6.13 -8.16
CA LEU A 535 -29.76 -6.69 -8.20
C LEU A 535 -30.60 -6.03 -9.29
N VAL A 536 -31.53 -6.79 -9.86
CA VAL A 536 -32.66 -6.20 -10.59
C VAL A 536 -33.80 -6.13 -9.59
N ILE A 537 -34.23 -4.91 -9.28
CA ILE A 537 -35.25 -4.66 -8.27
C ILE A 537 -36.51 -4.18 -8.98
N PRO A 538 -37.65 -4.85 -8.80
CA PRO A 538 -38.94 -4.39 -9.29
C PRO A 538 -39.30 -3.00 -8.72
N GLU A 539 -40.07 -2.19 -9.47
CA GLU A 539 -40.40 -0.82 -9.09
C GLU A 539 -41.16 -0.73 -7.75
N GLU A 540 -41.92 -1.76 -7.41
CA GLU A 540 -42.70 -1.85 -6.17
C GLU A 540 -41.80 -1.91 -4.93
N ILE A 541 -40.62 -2.54 -5.03
CA ILE A 541 -39.65 -2.61 -3.93
C ILE A 541 -38.90 -1.28 -3.78
N LEU A 542 -38.69 -0.53 -4.87
CA LEU A 542 -38.10 0.80 -4.80
C LEU A 542 -39.03 1.78 -4.09
N ALA A 543 -40.34 1.67 -4.35
CA ALA A 543 -41.36 2.48 -3.69
C ALA A 543 -41.39 2.28 -2.16
N ALA A 544 -40.87 1.15 -1.65
CA ALA A 544 -40.79 0.86 -0.23
C ALA A 544 -39.63 1.58 0.52
N GLY A 545 -38.84 2.42 -0.16
CA GLY A 545 -37.86 3.31 0.47
C GLY A 545 -36.51 2.68 0.82
N CYS A 546 -36.13 1.58 0.16
CA CYS A 546 -34.80 0.99 0.33
C CYS A 546 -33.71 1.91 -0.24
N PRO A 547 -32.59 2.15 0.47
CA PRO A 547 -31.47 2.96 -0.01
C PRO A 547 -30.64 2.20 -1.05
N ASN A 548 -31.25 1.90 -2.20
CA ASN A 548 -30.60 1.25 -3.33
C ASN A 548 -30.09 2.29 -4.31
N THR A 549 -28.89 2.07 -4.83
CA THR A 549 -28.31 2.97 -5.81
C THR A 549 -28.61 2.45 -7.21
N LYS A 550 -29.29 3.25 -8.04
CA LYS A 550 -29.55 2.90 -9.43
C LYS A 550 -28.22 2.78 -10.18
N LEU A 551 -28.05 1.71 -10.93
CA LEU A 551 -26.94 1.55 -11.86
C LEU A 551 -27.29 2.17 -13.22
N VAL A 552 -26.32 2.87 -13.79
CA VAL A 552 -26.41 3.47 -15.13
C VAL A 552 -25.45 2.71 -16.05
N PRO A 553 -25.93 1.81 -16.90
CA PRO A 553 -25.08 1.06 -17.82
C PRO A 553 -24.44 1.99 -18.86
N ASP A 554 -23.14 1.84 -19.06
CA ASP A 554 -22.40 2.51 -20.12
C ASP A 554 -22.30 1.59 -21.34
N TRP A 555 -23.33 1.66 -22.19
CA TRP A 555 -23.47 0.82 -23.38
C TRP A 555 -22.31 0.94 -24.39
N SER A 556 -21.49 2.00 -24.31
CA SER A 556 -20.27 2.12 -25.11
C SER A 556 -19.21 1.07 -24.73
N THR A 557 -19.33 0.48 -23.54
CA THR A 557 -18.44 -0.58 -23.04
C THR A 557 -19.00 -1.99 -23.23
N GLU A 558 -20.07 -2.15 -24.00
CA GLU A 558 -20.63 -3.47 -24.29
C GLU A 558 -19.60 -4.37 -24.97
N GLN A 559 -19.36 -5.55 -24.40
CA GLN A 559 -18.45 -6.54 -24.96
C GLN A 559 -19.03 -7.94 -24.84
N VAL A 560 -18.95 -8.74 -25.90
CA VAL A 560 -19.29 -10.17 -25.85
C VAL A 560 -18.24 -10.90 -25.01
N LEU A 561 -18.66 -11.86 -24.18
CA LEU A 561 -17.77 -12.70 -23.37
C LEU A 561 -17.65 -14.10 -24.00
N PRO A 562 -16.62 -14.38 -24.84
CA PRO A 562 -16.57 -15.60 -25.64
C PRO A 562 -16.62 -16.88 -24.80
N TRP A 563 -15.95 -16.89 -23.64
CA TRP A 563 -15.92 -18.03 -22.72
C TRP A 563 -17.27 -18.32 -22.04
N ALA A 564 -18.17 -17.35 -22.00
CA ALA A 564 -19.50 -17.49 -21.40
C ALA A 564 -20.59 -17.79 -22.45
N CYS A 565 -20.31 -17.55 -23.73
CA CYS A 565 -21.21 -17.95 -24.82
C CYS A 565 -21.30 -19.48 -24.94
N ARG A 566 -22.47 -19.97 -25.37
CA ARG A 566 -22.71 -21.38 -25.72
C ARG A 566 -23.47 -21.39 -27.04
N PRO A 567 -22.76 -21.25 -28.19
CA PRO A 567 -23.38 -21.18 -29.51
C PRO A 567 -24.29 -22.38 -29.80
N GLU A 568 -23.90 -23.57 -29.34
CA GLU A 568 -24.65 -24.82 -29.47
C GLU A 568 -25.99 -24.82 -28.69
N LYS A 569 -26.15 -23.87 -27.76
CA LYS A 569 -27.39 -23.66 -26.99
C LYS A 569 -28.10 -22.36 -27.37
N GLY A 570 -27.60 -21.67 -28.39
CA GLY A 570 -28.06 -20.33 -28.77
C GLY A 570 -27.86 -19.29 -27.65
N ILE A 571 -26.86 -19.44 -26.77
CA ILE A 571 -26.65 -18.50 -25.65
C ILE A 571 -25.52 -17.53 -26.00
N ARG A 572 -25.82 -16.24 -25.90
CA ARG A 572 -24.85 -15.14 -26.07
C ARG A 572 -24.77 -14.31 -24.80
N VAL A 573 -23.59 -14.17 -24.22
CA VAL A 573 -23.37 -13.38 -23.00
C VAL A 573 -22.56 -12.14 -23.32
N LYS A 574 -23.05 -10.98 -22.90
CA LYS A 574 -22.41 -9.66 -23.02
C LYS A 574 -22.07 -9.13 -21.63
N ARG A 575 -21.03 -8.31 -21.49
CA ARG A 575 -20.79 -7.46 -20.31
C ARG A 575 -21.00 -6.00 -20.64
N VAL A 576 -21.42 -5.22 -19.66
CA VAL A 576 -21.48 -3.76 -19.72
C VAL A 576 -21.04 -3.20 -18.36
N TYR A 577 -20.16 -2.21 -18.36
CA TYR A 577 -19.80 -1.53 -17.12
C TYR A 577 -20.87 -0.51 -16.73
N CYS A 578 -21.08 -0.35 -15.42
CA CYS A 578 -22.07 0.56 -14.87
C CYS A 578 -21.42 1.66 -14.04
N GLU A 579 -22.12 2.79 -13.96
CA GLU A 579 -21.95 3.81 -12.92
C GLU A 579 -23.08 3.73 -11.90
N GLN A 580 -22.92 4.42 -10.77
CA GLN A 580 -23.99 4.61 -9.79
C GLN A 580 -24.60 6.00 -9.97
N ALA A 581 -25.91 6.06 -10.17
CA ALA A 581 -26.63 7.31 -10.23
C ALA A 581 -26.51 8.04 -8.89
N ASN A 582 -26.28 9.36 -8.94
CA ASN A 582 -26.26 10.25 -7.78
C ASN A 582 -25.17 9.95 -6.73
N LEU A 583 -24.13 9.19 -7.09
CA LEU A 583 -23.04 8.88 -6.18
C LEU A 583 -21.71 9.34 -6.77
N GLU A 584 -21.23 10.50 -6.32
CA GLU A 584 -20.03 11.15 -6.86
C GLU A 584 -18.73 10.44 -6.48
N VAL A 585 -18.77 9.57 -5.48
CA VAL A 585 -17.59 8.95 -4.89
C VAL A 585 -17.21 7.61 -5.53
N VAL A 586 -17.98 7.08 -6.50
CA VAL A 586 -17.62 5.81 -7.14
C VAL A 586 -16.31 5.93 -7.93
N PRO A 587 -15.36 4.97 -7.83
CA PRO A 587 -14.06 5.07 -8.48
C PRO A 587 -14.12 5.46 -9.96
N ARG A 588 -15.01 4.81 -10.73
CA ARG A 588 -15.22 5.13 -12.16
C ARG A 588 -15.72 6.55 -12.39
N THR A 589 -16.64 7.04 -11.56
CA THR A 589 -17.22 8.39 -11.65
C THR A 589 -16.18 9.45 -11.26
N ILE A 590 -15.36 9.18 -10.23
CA ILE A 590 -14.21 10.02 -9.86
C ILE A 590 -13.23 10.11 -11.04
N CYS A 591 -12.84 8.98 -11.63
CA CYS A 591 -11.93 8.99 -12.79
C CYS A 591 -12.50 9.81 -13.96
N ARG A 592 -13.80 9.71 -14.25
CA ARG A 592 -14.43 10.53 -15.30
C ARG A 592 -14.39 12.01 -14.99
N ARG A 593 -14.60 12.40 -13.74
CA ARG A 593 -14.47 13.79 -13.31
C ARG A 593 -13.04 14.29 -13.49
N MET A 594 -12.04 13.51 -13.07
CA MET A 594 -10.62 13.84 -13.27
C MET A 594 -10.27 13.98 -14.75
N LEU A 595 -10.79 13.09 -15.62
CA LEU A 595 -10.60 13.19 -17.07
C LEU A 595 -11.27 14.43 -17.67
N LYS A 596 -12.43 14.84 -17.14
CA LYS A 596 -13.11 16.06 -17.56
C LYS A 596 -12.32 17.31 -17.13
N GLU A 597 -11.81 17.33 -15.91
CA GLU A 597 -10.96 18.41 -15.41
C GLU A 597 -9.66 18.50 -16.22
N LEU A 598 -9.05 17.35 -16.55
CA LEU A 598 -7.87 17.28 -17.43
C LEU A 598 -8.15 17.85 -18.82
N GLY A 599 -9.27 17.47 -19.45
CA GLY A 599 -9.66 18.00 -20.76
C GLY A 599 -9.99 19.51 -20.74
N ALA A 600 -10.39 20.05 -19.59
CA ALA A 600 -10.66 21.48 -19.42
C ALA A 600 -9.42 22.30 -19.01
N PHE A 601 -8.31 21.64 -18.68
CA PHE A 601 -7.12 22.28 -18.12
C PHE A 601 -6.47 23.26 -19.13
N ASP A 602 -6.37 24.52 -18.72
CA ASP A 602 -5.75 25.65 -19.45
C ASP A 602 -6.21 25.84 -20.92
N GLY A 603 -7.41 25.35 -21.27
CA GLY A 603 -7.91 25.40 -22.65
C GLY A 603 -7.10 24.56 -23.65
N GLN A 604 -6.17 23.73 -23.16
CA GLN A 604 -5.25 22.93 -23.98
C GLN A 604 -5.85 21.59 -24.42
N GLY A 605 -6.98 21.16 -23.85
CA GLY A 605 -7.65 19.94 -24.29
C GLY A 605 -6.84 18.66 -24.01
N LEU A 606 -6.15 18.59 -22.86
CA LEU A 606 -5.25 17.48 -22.55
C LEU A 606 -6.01 16.14 -22.54
N GLN A 607 -5.43 15.13 -23.19
CA GLN A 607 -5.97 13.77 -23.25
C GLN A 607 -5.10 12.80 -22.43
N MET A 608 -5.73 11.98 -21.59
CA MET A 608 -5.05 10.89 -20.89
C MET A 608 -4.95 9.65 -21.78
N LEU A 609 -3.74 9.17 -22.01
CA LEU A 609 -3.46 7.87 -22.63
C LEU A 609 -2.90 6.94 -21.56
N VAL A 610 -3.49 5.74 -21.41
CA VAL A 610 -3.14 4.79 -20.34
C VAL A 610 -2.80 3.43 -20.93
N GLY A 611 -1.65 2.87 -20.52
CA GLY A 611 -1.26 1.47 -20.75
C GLY A 611 -1.08 0.75 -19.42
N GLY A 612 -1.70 -0.43 -19.27
CA GLY A 612 -1.79 -1.15 -17.99
C GLY A 612 -0.91 -2.40 -17.90
N GLU A 613 0.01 -2.36 -16.94
CA GLU A 613 0.92 -3.40 -16.42
C GLU A 613 0.36 -4.47 -15.50
N LEU A 614 -0.62 -5.30 -15.90
CA LEU A 614 -1.25 -6.20 -14.94
C LEU A 614 -0.42 -7.47 -14.68
N GLU A 615 0.38 -7.44 -13.62
CA GLU A 615 1.00 -8.64 -13.03
C GLU A 615 -0.04 -9.49 -12.29
N PHE A 616 0.01 -10.82 -12.45
CA PHE A 616 -0.86 -11.75 -11.73
C PHE A 616 -0.10 -12.99 -11.30
N VAL A 617 -0.59 -13.65 -10.25
CA VAL A 617 -0.05 -14.92 -9.74
C VAL A 617 -1.09 -16.01 -9.91
N LEU A 618 -0.67 -17.17 -10.42
CA LEU A 618 -1.50 -18.37 -10.47
C LEU A 618 -1.24 -19.19 -9.19
N ALA A 619 -2.28 -19.41 -8.40
CA ALA A 619 -2.23 -20.27 -7.23
C ALA A 619 -3.11 -21.50 -7.44
N LYS A 620 -2.71 -22.65 -6.89
CA LYS A 620 -3.60 -23.81 -6.79
C LYS A 620 -4.73 -23.48 -5.80
N PRO A 621 -5.96 -23.95 -6.02
CA PRO A 621 -7.01 -23.83 -5.01
C PRO A 621 -6.55 -24.49 -3.71
N GLU A 622 -6.76 -23.84 -2.57
CA GLU A 622 -6.62 -24.50 -1.28
C GLU A 622 -7.77 -25.50 -1.14
N GLY A 623 -7.48 -26.76 -1.42
CA GLY A 623 -8.37 -27.90 -1.24
C GLY A 623 -7.57 -29.10 -0.75
N PRO A 624 -8.22 -30.09 -0.11
CA PRO A 624 -7.55 -31.32 0.30
C PRO A 624 -6.88 -31.93 -0.93
N SER A 625 -5.61 -32.30 -0.78
CA SER A 625 -4.75 -32.82 -1.84
C SER A 625 -5.13 -34.25 -2.28
N ASP A 626 -6.40 -34.63 -2.19
CA ASP A 626 -6.86 -35.94 -2.60
C ASP A 626 -6.98 -35.95 -4.12
N SER A 627 -5.83 -36.23 -4.74
CA SER A 627 -5.61 -36.39 -6.18
C SER A 627 -6.37 -37.57 -6.80
N GLU A 628 -7.44 -38.07 -6.18
CA GLU A 628 -8.17 -39.26 -6.63
C GLU A 628 -9.58 -38.99 -7.18
N THR A 629 -10.07 -37.74 -7.21
CA THR A 629 -11.44 -37.45 -7.68
C THR A 629 -11.57 -36.26 -8.65
N TRP A 630 -10.67 -36.18 -9.64
CA TRP A 630 -10.88 -35.34 -10.83
C TRP A 630 -11.05 -36.16 -12.10
#